data_AF-A0A350ANU3-F1
#
_entry.id   AF-A0A350ANU3-F1
#
_cell.length_a   1.000
_cell.length_b   1.000
_cell.length_c   1.000
_cell.angle_alpha   90.00
_cell.angle_beta   90.00
_cell.angle_gamma   90.00
#
_symmetry.space_group_name_H-M   'P 1'
#
loop_
_entity.id
_entity.type
_entity.pdbx_description
1 polymer ?
#
loop_
_entity_poly.entity_id
_entity_poly.type
_entity_poly.pdbx_seq_one_letter_code
_entity_poly.pdbx_strand_id
1 'polypeptide(L)' 'MMGWFGFGFGWIFMLIFWALIIWGIYTLIKWFNEQGKFKIGGEDSAMRILKERYAKSEISKEQFEQMKKDLMEK' A
#
# COMPACT_ATOMS: atom_id res chain seq x y z
N MET A 1 -28.70 -2.14 -48.00
CA MET A 1 -28.98 -1.57 -46.67
C MET A 1 -28.23 -2.39 -45.62
N MET A 2 -27.03 -1.97 -45.20
CA MET A 2 -26.31 -2.58 -44.06
C MET A 2 -25.17 -1.61 -43.65
N GLY A 3 -25.50 -0.53 -42.94
CA GLY A 3 -24.53 0.55 -42.66
C GLY A 3 -24.61 1.15 -41.26
N TRP A 4 -25.43 0.60 -40.35
CA TRP A 4 -25.66 1.20 -39.03
C TRP A 4 -25.14 0.35 -37.86
N PHE A 5 -24.80 -0.92 -38.08
CA PHE A 5 -24.34 -1.82 -37.01
C PHE A 5 -22.85 -1.68 -36.64
N GLY A 6 -22.05 -0.97 -37.45
CA GLY A 6 -20.59 -0.85 -37.26
C GLY A 6 -20.14 0.32 -36.36
N PHE A 7 -20.94 1.37 -36.23
CA PHE A 7 -20.57 2.58 -35.46
C PHE A 7 -21.04 2.54 -33.99
N GLY A 8 -21.94 1.62 -33.65
CA GLY A 8 -22.57 1.56 -32.32
C GLY A 8 -21.85 0.72 -31.28
N PHE A 9 -20.93 -0.18 -31.65
CA PHE A 9 -20.27 -1.08 -30.68
C PHE A 9 -18.83 -0.68 -30.33
N GLY A 10 -18.12 -0.01 -31.23
CA GLY A 10 -16.72 0.38 -31.01
C GLY A 10 -16.54 1.37 -29.85
N TRP A 11 -17.46 2.33 -29.69
CA TRP A 11 -17.38 3.33 -28.62
C TRP A 11 -17.68 2.73 -27.23
N ILE A 12 -18.55 1.72 -27.16
CA ILE A 12 -18.80 0.96 -25.93
C ILE A 12 -17.58 0.13 -25.54
N PHE A 13 -16.96 -0.57 -26.49
CA PHE A 13 -15.70 -1.27 -26.23
C PHE A 13 -14.60 -0.33 -25.77
N MET A 14 -14.50 0.87 -26.35
CA MET A 14 -13.57 1.91 -25.92
C MET A 14 -13.82 2.32 -24.47
N LEU A 15 -15.08 2.57 -24.08
CA LEU A 15 -15.43 2.94 -22.70
C LEU A 15 -15.14 1.82 -21.70
N ILE A 16 -15.46 0.57 -22.05
CA ILE A 16 -15.17 -0.60 -21.21
C ILE A 16 -13.66 -0.76 -21.04
N PHE A 17 -12.88 -0.56 -22.12
CA PHE A 17 -11.42 -0.62 -22.07
C PHE A 17 -10.83 0.43 -21.11
N TRP A 18 -11.30 1.68 -21.19
CA TRP A 18 -10.90 2.72 -20.24
C TRP A 18 -11.32 2.42 -18.80
N ALA A 19 -12.53 1.90 -18.59
CA ALA A 19 -13.00 1.49 -17.27
C ALA A 19 -12.13 0.36 -16.68
N LEU A 20 -11.72 -0.61 -17.50
CA LEU A 20 -10.79 -1.67 -17.10
C LEU A 20 -9.41 -1.15 -16.74
N ILE A 21 -8.88 -0.18 -17.48
CA ILE A 21 -7.59 0.47 -17.15
C ILE A 21 -7.69 1.16 -15.78
N ILE A 22 -8.73 1.96 -15.56
CA ILE A 22 -8.93 2.67 -14.28
C ILE A 22 -9.09 1.67 -13.14
N TRP A 23 -9.85 0.59 -13.35
CA TRP A 23 -10.03 -0.47 -12.36
C TRP A 23 -8.72 -1.21 -12.07
N GLY A 24 -7.92 -1.51 -13.10
CA GLY A 24 -6.59 -2.11 -12.98
C GLY A 24 -5.64 -1.24 -12.16
N ILE A 25 -5.59 0.06 -12.43
CA ILE A 25 -4.77 1.01 -11.67
C ILE A 25 -5.28 1.12 -10.22
N TYR A 26 -6.59 1.25 -10.03
CA TYR A 26 -7.21 1.36 -8.71
C TYR A 26 -6.91 0.13 -7.84
N THR A 27 -7.05 -1.07 -8.41
CA THR A 27 -6.73 -2.33 -7.73
C THR A 27 -5.24 -2.45 -7.43
N LEU A 28 -4.35 -2.04 -8.35
CA LEU A 28 -2.92 -2.00 -8.09
C LEU A 28 -2.58 -1.08 -6.91
N ILE A 29 -3.11 0.15 -6.91
CA ILE A 29 -2.88 1.14 -5.84
C ILE A 29 -3.47 0.64 -4.53
N LYS A 30 -4.68 0.09 -4.54
CA LYS A 30 -5.32 -0.50 -3.37
C LYS A 30 -4.46 -1.64 -2.83
N TRP A 31 -3.96 -2.52 -3.69
CA TRP A 31 -3.13 -3.64 -3.28
C TRP A 31 -1.75 -3.19 -2.79
N PHE A 32 -1.17 -2.11 -3.32
CA PHE A 32 0.07 -1.53 -2.82
C PHE A 32 -0.12 -0.81 -1.48
N ASN A 33 -1.23 -0.10 -1.30
CA ASN A 33 -1.60 0.52 -0.03
C ASN A 33 -1.99 -0.53 1.02
N GLU A 34 -2.63 -1.63 0.60
CA GLU A 34 -2.91 -2.77 1.46
C GLU A 34 -1.62 -3.54 1.74
N GLN A 35 -0.68 -3.73 0.81
CA GLN A 35 0.63 -4.33 1.10
C GLN A 35 1.49 -3.44 2.02
N GLY A 36 1.38 -2.11 1.90
CA GLY A 36 1.94 -1.16 2.86
C GLY A 36 1.27 -1.21 4.25
N LYS A 37 0.10 -1.84 4.36
CA LYS A 37 -0.62 -2.10 5.62
C LYS A 37 -0.62 -3.56 6.07
N PHE A 38 -0.27 -4.51 5.21
CA PHE A 38 -0.46 -5.95 5.45
C PHE A 38 0.85 -6.74 5.54
N LYS A 39 2.01 -6.10 5.38
CA LYS A 39 3.32 -6.74 5.61
C LYS A 39 4.39 -5.85 6.26
N ILE A 40 3.98 -4.84 7.03
CA ILE A 40 4.83 -4.30 8.09
C ILE A 40 4.32 -4.95 9.38
N GLY A 41 4.76 -6.18 9.61
CA GLY A 41 4.52 -6.91 10.85
C GLY A 41 4.91 -6.05 12.05
N GLY A 42 4.26 -6.30 13.20
CA GLY A 42 4.38 -5.48 14.40
C GLY A 42 5.82 -5.11 14.84
N GLU A 43 6.84 -5.86 14.42
CA GLU A 43 8.26 -5.56 14.60
C GLU A 43 8.72 -4.26 13.92
N ASP A 44 8.48 -4.07 12.62
CA ASP A 44 9.03 -2.91 11.90
C ASP A 44 8.31 -1.61 12.28
N SER A 45 7.03 -1.69 12.65
CA SER A 45 6.29 -0.55 13.17
C SER A 45 6.79 -0.17 14.57
N ALA A 46 6.96 -1.14 15.47
CA ALA A 46 7.51 -0.91 16.81
C ALA A 46 8.94 -0.36 16.74
N MET A 47 9.79 -0.92 15.87
CA MET A 47 11.16 -0.47 15.64
C MET A 47 11.22 0.94 15.04
N ARG A 48 10.32 1.29 14.12
CA ARG A 48 10.21 2.66 13.57
C ARG A 48 9.77 3.67 14.64
N ILE A 49 8.78 3.32 15.47
CA ILE A 49 8.31 4.18 16.57
C ILE A 49 9.44 4.38 17.61
N LEU A 50 10.18 3.32 17.94
CA LEU A 50 11.35 3.37 18.82
C LEU A 50 12.44 4.31 18.29
N LYS A 51 12.81 4.18 17.02
CA LYS A 51 13.80 5.05 16.37
C LYS A 51 13.35 6.51 16.35
N GLU A 52 12.07 6.77 16.10
CA GLU A 52 11.51 8.13 16.08
C GLU A 52 11.58 8.80 17.47
N ARG A 53 11.25 8.07 18.53
CA ARG A 53 11.33 8.57 19.92
C ARG A 53 12.78 8.78 20.39
N TYR A 54 13.69 7.90 19.97
CA TYR A 54 15.12 8.07 20.24
C TYR A 54 15.68 9.33 19.54
N ALA A 55 15.28 9.57 18.28
CA ALA A 55 15.66 10.78 17.55
C ALA A 55 15.07 12.05 18.19
N LYS A 56 13.87 11.97 18.76
CA LYS A 56 13.27 13.04 19.57
C LYS A 56 13.90 13.20 20.96
N SER A 57 14.90 12.36 21.31
CA SER A 57 15.55 12.30 22.63
C SER A 57 14.57 12.05 23.80
N GLU A 58 13.39 11.49 23.53
CA GLU A 58 12.39 11.16 24.57
C GLU A 58 12.76 9.89 25.36
N ILE A 59 13.66 9.07 24.81
CA ILE A 59 14.13 7.82 25.41
C ILE A 59 15.67 7.80 25.41
N SER A 60 16.26 7.32 26.51
CA SER A 60 17.72 7.14 26.60
C SER A 60 18.16 5.93 25.78
N LYS A 61 19.47 5.87 25.49
CA LYS A 61 20.10 4.75 24.81
C LYS A 61 19.91 3.42 25.54
N GLU A 62 19.89 3.42 26.88
CA GLU A 62 19.66 2.19 27.65
C GLU A 62 18.25 1.66 27.44
N GLN A 63 17.24 2.54 27.47
CA GLN A 63 15.85 2.16 27.25
C GLN A 63 15.61 1.67 25.82
N PHE A 64 16.27 2.30 24.84
CA PHE A 64 16.22 1.85 23.44
C PHE A 64 16.78 0.43 23.28
N GLU A 65 17.93 0.13 23.88
CA GLU A 65 18.55 -1.20 23.78
C GLU A 65 17.74 -2.29 24.49
N GLN A 66 17.10 -2.00 25.64
CA GLN A 66 16.19 -2.95 26.29
C GLN A 66 14.98 -3.26 25.41
N MET A 67 14.26 -2.25 24.94
CA MET A 67 13.08 -2.45 24.10
C MET A 67 13.41 -3.13 22.77
N LYS A 68 14.60 -2.84 22.21
CA LYS A 68 15.08 -3.50 20.99
C LYS A 68 15.35 -4.99 21.22
N LYS A 69 15.94 -5.37 22.35
CA LYS A 69 16.15 -6.79 22.71
C LYS A 69 14.82 -7.50 22.93
N ASP A 70 13.91 -6.91 23.70
CA ASP A 70 12.58 -7.48 23.96
C ASP A 70 11.77 -7.69 22.67
N LEU A 71 11.96 -6.83 21.66
CA LEU A 71 11.32 -6.98 20.35
C LEU A 71 11.98 -8.03 19.45
N MET A 72 13.29 -8.28 19.59
CA MET A 72 14.01 -9.31 18.82
C MET A 72 13.95 -10.70 19.45
N GLU A 73 13.65 -10.80 20.75
CA GLU A 73 13.53 -12.07 21.48
C GLU A 73 12.12 -12.72 21.42
N LYS A 74 11.17 -12.10 20.71
CA LYS A 74 9.77 -12.53 20.64
C LYS A 74 9.44 -13.24 19.32
#